data_AF-A0A2S8GJH0-F1
#
_entry.id   AF-A0A2S8GJH0-F1
#
_cell.length_a   1.000
_cell.length_b   1.000
_cell.length_c   1.000
_cell.angle_alpha   90.00
_cell.angle_beta   90.00
_cell.angle_gamma   90.00
#
_symmetry.space_group_name_H-M   'P 1'
#
loop_
_entity.id
_entity.type
_entity.pdbx_description
1 polymer ?
#
loop_
_entity_poly.entity_id
_entity_poly.type
_entity_poly.pdbx_seq_one_letter_code
_entity_poly.pdbx_strand_id
1 'polypeptide(L)'
;MQWMNTKGPLDLKDLKGKFVLLDFWTYCCINCMHILPELKKLEHEFPNQLVVIGVHSAKFENEKDTDNIREAILRYEIEHPVVNDNEMKIWNSYAVSSWPTMYLIDPEGNAVYLRKGEFKADDIRTILNAAIPYYRGNGSLDEKPIQFDLLAYSQDPTPLRFPGKVLADEKSNRLFIADSNHNRIVISSLGGELLEVIGTGEIGSADGDYQTAQFDHPQGMALVQDTLYVADTENHLLRKIDLKEKKVTTIAGVGRQGDSDETWPGLGTNATLDNLPKRFFGSPKTTAINSPWALWPHGDDLYIAMAGPHQIWKMKLDESEIGPYAGNGREDIVDGPLLPSVPYQQGYSSFAQPSGLTSDGKTLFVADSEGSSIRAVPFDPEGDVRTLIGTAKLQFGRLFSFGDIDGPADKAKLQHALGVCYVDGTVYTADTYNNKIKAVDAVTGEVKTIAGTGKPGKADSPAQFDEPAGLAHAGGKLYIADTNNHLIRVLDLKTNEVSTLEIQGLEPMPVKQRPEAPAEAVQK
;
A
#
# COMPACT_ATOMS: atom_id res chain seq x y z
N MET A 1 18.19 20.06 -1.70
CA MET A 1 17.21 18.98 -1.84
C MET A 1 17.71 18.04 -2.92
N GLN A 2 17.56 16.73 -2.72
CA GLN A 2 17.92 15.73 -3.72
C GLN A 2 16.76 15.55 -4.70
N TRP A 3 17.08 15.25 -5.96
CA TRP A 3 16.11 15.02 -7.02
C TRP A 3 16.26 13.59 -7.58
N MET A 4 15.15 13.01 -7.99
CA MET A 4 15.01 11.67 -8.55
C MET A 4 14.18 11.74 -9.83
N ASN A 5 14.31 10.73 -10.71
CA ASN A 5 13.74 10.73 -12.06
C ASN A 5 14.19 11.94 -12.91
N THR A 6 15.37 12.50 -12.64
CA THR A 6 15.97 13.58 -13.42
C THR A 6 17.49 13.56 -13.23
N LYS A 7 18.25 14.08 -14.19
CA LYS A 7 19.73 14.16 -14.12
C LYS A 7 20.22 15.14 -13.06
N GLY A 8 19.36 16.04 -12.62
CA GLY A 8 19.66 17.06 -11.62
C GLY A 8 18.41 17.90 -11.30
N PRO A 9 18.54 18.92 -10.44
CA PRO A 9 17.45 19.83 -10.14
C PRO A 9 16.86 20.45 -11.41
N LEU A 10 15.53 20.56 -11.46
CA LEU A 10 14.85 21.27 -12.55
C LEU A 10 15.04 22.78 -12.36
N ASP A 11 15.45 23.49 -13.41
CA ASP A 11 15.49 24.95 -13.39
C ASP A 11 14.14 25.53 -13.82
N LEU A 12 13.72 26.64 -13.21
CA LEU A 12 12.48 27.34 -13.60
C LEU A 12 12.45 27.73 -15.09
N LYS A 13 13.62 27.92 -15.70
CA LYS A 13 13.76 28.21 -17.13
C LYS A 13 13.28 27.04 -18.01
N ASP A 14 13.44 25.80 -17.53
CA ASP A 14 13.08 24.58 -18.25
C ASP A 14 11.57 24.29 -18.13
N LEU A 15 10.91 24.87 -17.11
CA LEU A 15 9.48 24.79 -16.87
C LEU A 15 8.70 25.97 -17.47
N LYS A 16 9.40 27.02 -17.90
CA LYS A 16 8.76 28.22 -18.44
C LYS A 16 7.96 27.87 -19.70
N GLY A 17 6.71 28.30 -19.72
CA GLY A 17 5.80 28.02 -20.82
C GLY A 17 5.11 26.65 -20.73
N LYS A 18 5.27 25.90 -19.63
CA LYS A 18 4.53 24.66 -19.39
C LYS A 18 3.53 24.82 -18.27
N PHE A 19 2.50 24.00 -18.29
CA PHE A 19 1.73 23.73 -17.09
C PHE A 19 2.59 22.88 -16.15
N VAL A 20 2.61 23.23 -14.86
CA VAL A 20 3.31 22.47 -13.84
C VAL A 20 2.32 22.04 -12.76
N LEU A 21 2.15 20.73 -12.58
CA LEU A 21 1.35 20.17 -11.51
C LEU A 21 2.30 19.73 -10.38
N LEU A 22 2.29 20.47 -9.28
CA LEU A 22 3.00 20.07 -8.07
C LEU A 22 2.09 19.12 -7.28
N ASP A 23 2.61 17.93 -6.98
CA ASP A 23 1.98 16.94 -6.11
C ASP A 23 2.72 16.91 -4.77
N PHE A 24 2.09 17.36 -3.68
CA PHE A 24 2.65 17.28 -2.34
C PHE A 24 2.22 15.96 -1.69
N TRP A 25 3.13 14.99 -1.65
CA TRP A 25 2.82 13.60 -1.31
C TRP A 25 3.83 13.00 -0.33
N THR A 26 3.50 11.83 0.20
CA THR A 26 4.38 10.97 1.01
C THR A 26 4.00 9.52 0.71
N TYR A 27 4.95 8.61 0.64
CA TYR A 27 4.70 7.27 0.08
C TYR A 27 4.01 6.30 1.04
N CYS A 28 3.93 6.61 2.34
CA CYS A 28 3.18 5.80 3.30
C CYS A 28 1.65 5.92 3.15
N CYS A 29 1.17 7.06 2.65
CA CYS A 29 -0.24 7.45 2.74
C CYS A 29 -1.06 6.86 1.60
N ILE A 30 -2.08 6.08 1.92
CA ILE A 30 -2.97 5.45 0.92
C ILE A 30 -3.67 6.47 0.04
N ASN A 31 -4.01 7.64 0.59
CA ASN A 31 -4.60 8.73 -0.18
C ASN A 31 -3.64 9.28 -1.25
N CYS A 32 -2.32 9.26 -0.98
CA CYS A 32 -1.31 9.62 -1.98
C CYS A 32 -1.17 8.53 -3.03
N MET A 33 -1.19 7.26 -2.64
CA MET A 33 -1.09 6.14 -3.59
C MET A 33 -2.25 6.17 -4.60
N HIS A 34 -3.48 6.42 -4.16
CA HIS A 34 -4.67 6.47 -5.03
C HIS A 34 -4.60 7.53 -6.14
N ILE A 35 -3.81 8.60 -5.99
CA ILE A 35 -3.70 9.65 -7.02
C ILE A 35 -2.60 9.37 -8.04
N LEU A 36 -1.65 8.46 -7.77
CA LEU A 36 -0.54 8.17 -8.69
C LEU A 36 -1.04 7.66 -10.07
N PRO A 37 -2.05 6.76 -10.16
CA PRO A 37 -2.63 6.38 -11.45
C PRO A 37 -3.29 7.56 -12.18
N GLU A 38 -3.88 8.51 -11.44
CA GLU A 38 -4.50 9.71 -12.03
C GLU A 38 -3.44 10.69 -12.57
N LEU A 39 -2.31 10.83 -11.88
CA LEU A 39 -1.15 11.60 -12.36
C LEU A 39 -0.56 10.97 -13.62
N LYS A 40 -0.36 9.63 -13.64
CA LYS A 40 0.14 8.89 -14.81
C LYS A 40 -0.74 9.08 -16.04
N LYS A 41 -2.08 9.08 -15.87
CA LYS A 41 -3.03 9.40 -16.96
C LYS A 41 -2.78 10.79 -17.54
N LEU A 42 -2.60 11.81 -16.69
CA LEU A 42 -2.35 13.19 -17.12
C LEU A 42 -1.00 13.36 -17.82
N GLU A 43 0.05 12.70 -17.31
CA GLU A 43 1.38 12.70 -17.93
C GLU A 43 1.36 12.13 -19.33
N HIS A 44 0.62 11.03 -19.54
CA HIS A 44 0.53 10.36 -20.83
C HIS A 44 -0.38 11.10 -21.82
N GLU A 45 -1.41 11.80 -21.33
CA GLU A 45 -2.33 12.58 -22.17
C GLU A 45 -1.76 13.94 -22.59
N PHE A 46 -0.97 14.59 -21.73
CA PHE A 46 -0.40 15.92 -21.96
C PHE A 46 1.14 15.97 -21.89
N PRO A 47 1.88 15.04 -22.55
CA PRO A 47 3.32 14.83 -22.32
C PRO A 47 4.21 16.01 -22.71
N ASN A 48 3.69 16.91 -23.56
CA ASN A 48 4.42 18.08 -24.05
C ASN A 48 3.99 19.38 -23.35
N GLN A 49 2.79 19.42 -22.76
CA GLN A 49 2.20 20.63 -22.18
C GLN A 49 2.29 20.65 -20.66
N LEU A 50 2.22 19.48 -20.02
CA LEU A 50 2.20 19.30 -18.57
C LEU A 50 3.51 18.69 -18.08
N VAL A 51 4.02 19.21 -16.97
CA VAL A 51 5.05 18.58 -16.16
C VAL A 51 4.49 18.33 -14.77
N VAL A 52 4.47 17.07 -14.34
CA VAL A 52 4.19 16.73 -12.95
C VAL A 52 5.50 16.77 -12.16
N ILE A 53 5.46 17.29 -10.94
CA ILE A 53 6.59 17.25 -10.00
C ILE A 53 6.08 16.77 -8.66
N GLY A 54 6.57 15.61 -8.22
CA GLY A 54 6.32 15.07 -6.90
C GLY A 54 7.19 15.80 -5.86
N VAL A 55 6.57 16.60 -5.01
CA VAL A 55 7.19 17.24 -3.85
C VAL A 55 7.02 16.31 -2.65
N HIS A 56 7.91 15.32 -2.54
CA HIS A 56 7.86 14.34 -1.48
C HIS A 56 8.17 15.01 -0.13
N SER A 57 7.15 15.09 0.72
CA SER A 57 7.17 15.78 2.01
C SER A 57 6.84 14.75 3.09
N ALA A 58 7.89 14.17 3.68
CA ALA A 58 7.81 12.98 4.55
C ALA A 58 6.91 13.16 5.78
N LYS A 59 6.01 12.20 6.05
CA LYS A 59 5.28 12.11 7.33
C LYS A 59 6.15 11.48 8.42
N PHE A 60 6.78 10.35 8.11
CA PHE A 60 7.61 9.54 9.00
C PHE A 60 9.11 9.87 8.86
N GLU A 61 9.91 9.46 9.84
CA GLU A 61 11.37 9.70 9.81
C GLU A 61 12.05 8.89 8.71
N ASN A 62 11.63 7.63 8.52
CA ASN A 62 12.17 6.74 7.48
C ASN A 62 12.00 7.30 6.07
N GLU A 63 10.90 8.01 5.80
CA GLU A 63 10.60 8.57 4.47
C GLU A 63 11.48 9.78 4.11
N LYS A 64 12.26 10.31 5.05
CA LYS A 64 13.21 11.41 4.77
C LYS A 64 14.46 10.95 4.03
N ASP A 65 14.78 9.65 4.11
CA ASP A 65 15.92 9.08 3.39
C ASP A 65 15.62 9.03 1.89
N THR A 66 16.58 9.48 1.07
CA THR A 66 16.37 9.52 -0.38
C THR A 66 16.41 8.13 -1.00
N ASP A 67 17.16 7.17 -0.44
CA ASP A 67 17.20 5.81 -0.97
C ASP A 67 15.86 5.10 -0.78
N ASN A 68 15.19 5.31 0.36
CA ASN A 68 13.83 4.79 0.59
C ASN A 68 12.81 5.40 -0.40
N ILE A 69 12.94 6.70 -0.71
CA ILE A 69 12.09 7.34 -1.73
C ILE A 69 12.38 6.76 -3.12
N ARG A 70 13.64 6.41 -3.44
CA ARG A 70 13.97 5.73 -4.70
C ARG A 70 13.24 4.39 -4.80
N GLU A 71 13.27 3.58 -3.74
CA GLU A 71 12.54 2.32 -3.69
C GLU A 71 11.02 2.52 -3.83
N ALA A 72 10.45 3.54 -3.18
CA ALA A 72 9.05 3.88 -3.34
C ALA A 72 8.69 4.32 -4.77
N ILE A 73 9.54 5.14 -5.42
CA ILE A 73 9.36 5.52 -6.84
C ILE A 73 9.31 4.29 -7.74
N LEU A 74 10.19 3.30 -7.49
CA LEU A 74 10.19 2.06 -8.26
C LEU A 74 8.97 1.19 -7.96
N ARG A 75 8.59 1.07 -6.70
CA ARG A 75 7.46 0.26 -6.23
C ARG A 75 6.12 0.78 -6.74
N TYR A 76 5.93 2.09 -6.77
CA TYR A 76 4.70 2.72 -7.28
C TYR A 76 4.81 3.18 -8.74
N GLU A 77 5.88 2.77 -9.44
CA GLU A 77 6.11 3.04 -10.86
C GLU A 77 5.97 4.51 -11.27
N ILE A 78 6.48 5.43 -10.44
CA ILE A 78 6.39 6.87 -10.65
C ILE A 78 7.30 7.28 -11.82
N GLU A 79 6.72 7.99 -12.82
CA GLU A 79 7.40 8.38 -14.06
C GLU A 79 7.76 9.87 -14.14
N HIS A 80 7.36 10.65 -13.14
CA HIS A 80 7.68 12.08 -13.05
C HIS A 80 8.87 12.37 -12.13
N PRO A 81 9.51 13.56 -12.25
CA PRO A 81 10.52 14.04 -11.31
C PRO A 81 10.00 14.14 -9.89
N VAL A 82 10.83 13.70 -8.93
CA VAL A 82 10.53 13.80 -7.50
C VAL A 82 11.64 14.57 -6.81
N VAL A 83 11.26 15.52 -5.96
CA VAL A 83 12.17 16.23 -5.06
C VAL A 83 11.94 15.76 -3.62
N ASN A 84 13.01 15.44 -2.91
CA ASN A 84 12.95 15.15 -1.48
C ASN A 84 12.95 16.46 -0.68
N ASP A 85 11.76 16.87 -0.23
CA ASP A 85 11.52 18.01 0.68
C ASP A 85 11.45 17.53 2.15
N ASN A 86 12.48 16.83 2.61
CA ASN A 86 12.55 16.24 3.95
C ASN A 86 12.43 17.22 5.13
N GLU A 87 12.68 18.51 4.90
CA GLU A 87 12.50 19.60 5.87
C GLU A 87 11.19 20.38 5.66
N MET A 88 10.31 19.91 4.76
CA MET A 88 9.02 20.52 4.43
C MET A 88 9.12 22.01 4.03
N LYS A 89 10.23 22.43 3.40
CA LYS A 89 10.43 23.85 3.05
C LYS A 89 9.51 24.28 1.91
N ILE A 90 9.38 23.46 0.87
CA ILE A 90 8.47 23.73 -0.25
C ILE A 90 7.03 23.63 0.27
N TRP A 91 6.72 22.55 0.98
CA TRP A 91 5.41 22.35 1.65
C TRP A 91 4.96 23.60 2.44
N ASN A 92 5.84 24.11 3.31
CA ASN A 92 5.54 25.29 4.12
C ASN A 92 5.43 26.58 3.30
N SER A 93 6.25 26.76 2.26
CA SER A 93 6.17 27.94 1.38
C SER A 93 4.86 28.00 0.58
N TYR A 94 4.26 26.84 0.28
CA TYR A 94 2.96 26.72 -0.39
C TYR A 94 1.79 26.61 0.61
N ALA A 95 2.06 26.77 1.92
CA ALA A 95 1.07 26.67 2.99
C ALA A 95 0.22 25.38 2.93
N VAL A 96 0.88 24.27 2.55
CA VAL A 96 0.23 22.96 2.45
C VAL A 96 -0.09 22.44 3.86
N SER A 97 -1.19 21.68 3.99
CA SER A 97 -1.68 21.21 5.29
C SER A 97 -2.32 19.81 5.25
N SER A 98 -2.18 19.08 4.14
CA SER A 98 -2.83 17.79 3.93
C SER A 98 -2.13 17.00 2.84
N TRP A 99 -2.02 15.69 3.01
CA TRP A 99 -1.56 14.77 1.98
C TRP A 99 -2.75 14.09 1.30
N PRO A 100 -2.77 13.94 -0.04
CA PRO A 100 -1.99 14.74 -0.98
C PRO A 100 -2.53 16.19 -1.09
N THR A 101 -1.76 17.08 -1.70
CA THR A 101 -2.24 18.41 -2.15
C THR A 101 -1.66 18.72 -3.52
N MET A 102 -2.49 19.19 -4.44
CA MET A 102 -2.10 19.51 -5.81
C MET A 102 -2.18 21.01 -6.08
N TYR A 103 -1.15 21.55 -6.72
CA TYR A 103 -1.13 22.91 -7.27
C TYR A 103 -0.88 22.85 -8.79
N LEU A 104 -1.78 23.43 -9.59
CA LEU A 104 -1.51 23.63 -11.02
C LEU A 104 -1.02 25.07 -11.23
N ILE A 105 0.15 25.18 -11.84
CA ILE A 105 0.77 26.44 -12.25
C ILE A 105 0.66 26.53 -13.77
N ASP A 106 0.25 27.68 -14.29
CA ASP A 106 0.09 27.92 -15.72
C ASP A 106 1.43 28.25 -16.42
N PRO A 107 1.46 28.29 -17.77
CA PRO A 107 2.65 28.64 -18.55
C PRO A 107 3.32 29.99 -18.21
N GLU A 108 2.58 30.90 -17.57
CA GLU A 108 3.03 32.24 -17.21
C GLU A 108 3.49 32.32 -15.74
N GLY A 109 3.38 31.23 -14.98
CA GLY A 109 3.85 31.10 -13.60
C GLY A 109 2.79 31.39 -12.53
N ASN A 110 1.52 31.49 -12.90
CA ASN A 110 0.42 31.73 -11.96
C ASN A 110 -0.16 30.42 -11.45
N ALA A 111 -0.43 30.31 -10.15
CA ALA A 111 -1.22 29.21 -9.60
C ALA A 111 -2.69 29.38 -10.00
N VAL A 112 -3.22 28.43 -10.78
CA VAL A 112 -4.58 28.47 -11.35
C VAL A 112 -5.52 27.42 -10.78
N TYR A 113 -5.00 26.44 -10.02
CA TYR A 113 -5.79 25.43 -9.34
C TYR A 113 -5.09 24.95 -8.06
N LEU A 114 -5.90 24.66 -7.04
CA LEU A 114 -5.48 24.07 -5.77
C LEU A 114 -6.52 23.02 -5.34
N ARG A 115 -6.06 21.82 -5.01
CA ARG A 115 -6.89 20.74 -4.45
C ARG A 115 -6.20 20.09 -3.26
N LYS A 116 -6.94 19.93 -2.17
CA LYS A 116 -6.53 19.14 -1.00
C LYS A 116 -7.20 17.77 -1.05
N GLY A 117 -6.46 16.74 -0.65
CA GLY A 117 -6.92 15.35 -0.69
C GLY A 117 -6.96 14.80 -2.11
N GLU A 118 -7.50 13.59 -2.26
CA GLU A 118 -7.59 12.89 -3.53
C GLU A 118 -8.33 13.69 -4.62
N PHE A 119 -7.94 13.43 -5.88
CA PHE A 119 -8.52 14.04 -7.08
C PHE A 119 -8.62 13.00 -8.20
N LYS A 120 -9.39 13.32 -9.26
CA LYS A 120 -9.46 12.51 -10.47
C LYS A 120 -8.80 13.25 -11.64
N ALA A 121 -8.18 12.54 -12.57
CA ALA A 121 -7.51 13.15 -13.72
C ALA A 121 -8.45 14.09 -14.51
N ASP A 122 -9.75 13.78 -14.57
CA ASP A 122 -10.78 14.62 -15.23
C ASP A 122 -10.84 16.05 -14.67
N ASP A 123 -10.54 16.26 -13.39
CA ASP A 123 -10.53 17.58 -12.75
C ASP A 123 -9.51 18.51 -13.41
N ILE A 124 -8.30 18.00 -13.66
CA ILE A 124 -7.20 18.75 -14.28
C ILE A 124 -7.33 18.76 -15.81
N ARG A 125 -7.71 17.62 -16.41
CA ARG A 125 -7.95 17.49 -17.86
C ARG A 125 -8.91 18.57 -18.37
N THR A 126 -9.99 18.81 -17.65
CA THR A 126 -10.98 19.84 -18.00
C THR A 126 -10.35 21.24 -18.06
N ILE A 127 -9.51 21.57 -17.08
CA ILE A 127 -8.79 22.86 -17.02
C ILE A 127 -7.80 22.98 -18.19
N LEU A 128 -6.98 21.95 -18.40
CA LEU A 128 -5.97 21.93 -19.46
C LEU A 128 -6.60 22.07 -20.85
N ASN A 129 -7.66 21.31 -21.13
CA ASN A 129 -8.35 21.36 -22.43
C ASN A 129 -8.94 22.76 -22.72
N ALA A 130 -9.40 23.48 -21.68
CA ALA A 130 -9.89 24.84 -21.84
C ALA A 130 -8.74 25.87 -22.00
N ALA A 131 -7.64 25.68 -21.29
CA ALA A 131 -6.56 26.67 -21.17
C ALA A 131 -5.49 26.56 -22.26
N ILE A 132 -5.16 25.34 -22.72
CA ILE A 132 -4.12 25.11 -23.74
C ILE A 132 -4.35 25.94 -25.02
N PRO A 133 -5.57 26.03 -25.61
CA PRO A 133 -5.79 26.85 -26.79
C PRO A 133 -5.46 28.34 -26.57
N TYR A 134 -5.72 28.86 -25.37
CA TYR A 134 -5.43 30.24 -25.00
C TYR A 134 -3.92 30.51 -24.96
N TYR A 135 -3.16 29.72 -24.20
CA TYR A 135 -1.70 29.93 -24.07
C TYR A 135 -0.94 29.57 -25.36
N ARG A 136 -1.49 28.68 -26.20
CA ARG A 136 -0.97 28.47 -27.55
C ARG A 136 -1.21 29.68 -28.44
N GLY A 137 -2.40 30.29 -28.37
CA GLY A 137 -2.76 31.46 -29.16
C GLY A 137 -2.00 32.73 -28.79
N ASN A 138 -1.66 32.91 -27.51
CA ASN A 138 -0.90 34.06 -27.03
C ASN A 138 0.64 33.86 -27.10
N GLY A 139 1.09 32.65 -27.42
CA GLY A 139 2.50 32.31 -27.62
C GLY A 139 3.30 32.04 -26.34
N SER A 140 2.65 31.87 -25.19
CA SER A 140 3.35 31.54 -23.93
C SER A 140 3.49 30.05 -23.66
N LEU A 141 2.81 29.17 -24.42
CA LEU A 141 2.95 27.71 -24.30
C LEU A 141 4.20 27.18 -25.03
N ASP A 142 5.11 26.52 -24.32
CA ASP A 142 6.23 25.74 -24.87
C ASP A 142 5.88 24.25 -24.86
N GLU A 143 5.75 23.66 -26.05
CA GLU A 143 5.40 22.24 -26.24
C GLU A 143 6.62 21.36 -26.58
N LYS A 144 7.85 21.85 -26.37
CA LYS A 144 9.05 21.00 -26.54
C LYS A 144 9.05 19.87 -25.50
N PRO A 145 9.29 18.61 -25.89
CA PRO A 145 9.36 17.51 -24.94
C PRO A 145 10.45 17.72 -23.90
N ILE A 146 10.17 17.37 -22.64
CA ILE A 146 11.19 17.25 -21.58
C ILE A 146 11.43 15.75 -21.36
N GLN A 147 12.68 15.34 -21.44
CA GLN A 147 13.07 13.95 -21.18
C GLN A 147 13.61 13.81 -19.78
N PHE A 148 12.98 12.91 -19.02
CA PHE A 148 13.38 12.55 -17.67
C PHE A 148 14.28 11.33 -17.66
N ASP A 149 15.13 11.25 -16.63
CA ASP A 149 16.04 10.13 -16.45
C ASP A 149 15.48 9.21 -15.35
N LEU A 150 14.59 8.31 -15.76
CA LEU A 150 13.81 7.50 -14.83
C LEU A 150 14.67 6.44 -14.15
N LEU A 151 14.49 6.28 -12.85
CA LEU A 151 15.12 5.21 -12.05
C LEU A 151 14.75 3.82 -12.57
N ALA A 152 13.57 3.68 -13.19
CA ALA A 152 13.11 2.43 -13.79
C ALA A 152 14.07 1.87 -14.85
N TYR A 153 14.89 2.72 -15.48
CA TYR A 153 15.85 2.31 -16.52
C TYR A 153 17.16 1.73 -15.96
N SER A 154 17.40 1.83 -14.65
CA SER A 154 18.66 1.43 -14.00
C SER A 154 18.49 0.26 -13.03
N GLN A 155 17.35 -0.42 -13.05
CA GLN A 155 17.10 -1.55 -12.17
C GLN A 155 17.81 -2.82 -12.65
N ASP A 156 18.26 -3.64 -11.70
CA ASP A 156 18.70 -5.00 -11.99
C ASP A 156 17.50 -5.97 -12.01
N PRO A 157 17.45 -6.94 -12.94
CA PRO A 157 16.45 -8.00 -12.90
C PRO A 157 16.65 -8.89 -11.68
N THR A 158 15.58 -9.18 -10.94
CA THR A 158 15.60 -10.04 -9.74
C THR A 158 14.50 -11.11 -9.81
N PRO A 159 14.63 -12.25 -9.11
CA PRO A 159 13.60 -13.29 -9.10
C PRO A 159 12.27 -12.84 -8.48
N LEU A 160 12.34 -12.10 -7.38
CA LEU A 160 11.20 -11.43 -6.76
C LEU A 160 11.37 -9.92 -6.92
N ARG A 161 10.29 -9.15 -6.88
CA ARG A 161 10.29 -7.69 -6.92
C ARG A 161 9.25 -7.17 -5.94
N PHE A 162 9.74 -6.46 -4.93
CA PHE A 162 8.92 -5.89 -3.86
C PHE A 162 7.86 -6.87 -3.32
N PRO A 163 8.26 -8.08 -2.85
CA PRO A 163 7.28 -9.01 -2.30
C PRO A 163 6.57 -8.34 -1.12
N GLY A 164 5.25 -8.18 -1.22
CA GLY A 164 4.46 -7.43 -0.25
C GLY A 164 4.02 -8.27 0.95
N LYS A 165 3.63 -9.53 0.71
CA LYS A 165 3.13 -10.45 1.73
C LYS A 165 3.55 -11.89 1.47
N VAL A 166 3.55 -12.67 2.55
CA VAL A 166 3.76 -14.12 2.54
C VAL A 166 2.69 -14.83 3.36
N LEU A 167 2.37 -16.06 2.99
CA LEU A 167 1.47 -16.96 3.70
C LEU A 167 2.08 -18.38 3.71
N ALA A 168 2.18 -19.00 4.89
CA ALA A 168 2.74 -20.33 5.05
C ALA A 168 1.63 -21.37 5.31
N ASP A 169 1.68 -22.49 4.59
CA ASP A 169 0.86 -23.68 4.80
C ASP A 169 1.78 -24.83 5.25
N GLU A 170 1.97 -24.93 6.56
CA GLU A 170 2.84 -25.93 7.17
C GLU A 170 2.42 -27.37 6.85
N LYS A 171 1.11 -27.63 6.80
CA LYS A 171 0.58 -28.98 6.59
C LYS A 171 0.94 -29.55 5.22
N SER A 172 0.96 -28.70 4.20
CA SER A 172 1.30 -29.08 2.84
C SER A 172 2.72 -28.69 2.44
N ASN A 173 3.52 -28.16 3.37
CA ASN A 173 4.87 -27.67 3.13
C ASN A 173 4.94 -26.61 2.01
N ARG A 174 4.05 -25.62 2.00
CA ARG A 174 4.01 -24.55 0.99
C ARG A 174 4.20 -23.16 1.59
N LEU A 175 4.86 -22.29 0.84
CA LEU A 175 4.94 -20.85 1.06
C LEU A 175 4.38 -20.14 -0.17
N PHE A 176 3.35 -19.34 0.04
CA PHE A 176 2.79 -18.45 -0.96
C PHE A 176 3.40 -17.06 -0.77
N ILE A 177 3.87 -16.46 -1.86
CA ILE A 177 4.53 -15.15 -1.88
C ILE A 177 3.76 -14.26 -2.86
N ALA A 178 3.27 -13.12 -2.40
CA ALA A 178 2.76 -12.08 -3.28
C ALA A 178 3.95 -11.29 -3.83
N ASP A 179 4.35 -11.60 -5.05
CA ASP A 179 5.47 -10.98 -5.76
C ASP A 179 4.96 -9.69 -6.44
N SER A 180 4.67 -8.69 -5.61
CA SER A 180 3.72 -7.62 -5.93
C SER A 180 4.06 -6.86 -7.21
N ASN A 181 5.31 -6.43 -7.39
CA ASN A 181 5.72 -5.66 -8.57
C ASN A 181 6.12 -6.53 -9.77
N HIS A 182 6.06 -7.86 -9.64
CA HIS A 182 5.96 -8.76 -10.79
C HIS A 182 4.51 -9.23 -11.00
N ASN A 183 3.51 -8.62 -10.36
CA ASN A 183 2.08 -8.85 -10.60
C ASN A 183 1.67 -10.33 -10.65
N ARG A 184 2.21 -11.13 -9.74
CA ARG A 184 2.03 -12.59 -9.70
C ARG A 184 2.10 -13.14 -8.27
N ILE A 185 1.63 -14.37 -8.11
CA ILE A 185 1.81 -15.16 -6.89
C ILE A 185 2.83 -16.27 -7.16
N VAL A 186 3.84 -16.39 -6.29
CA VAL A 186 4.82 -17.47 -6.34
C VAL A 186 4.50 -18.49 -5.24
N ILE A 187 4.45 -19.76 -5.59
CA ILE A 187 4.31 -20.87 -4.64
C ILE A 187 5.63 -21.63 -4.59
N SER A 188 6.23 -21.72 -3.40
CA SER A 188 7.42 -22.52 -3.15
C SER A 188 7.16 -23.52 -2.01
N SER A 189 8.06 -24.47 -1.82
CA SER A 189 8.12 -25.22 -0.57
C SER A 189 8.63 -24.33 0.56
N LEU A 190 8.41 -24.70 1.82
CA LEU A 190 9.01 -23.98 2.96
C LEU A 190 10.55 -23.99 2.93
N GLY A 191 11.16 -24.91 2.16
CA GLY A 191 12.60 -24.98 1.93
C GLY A 191 13.10 -24.20 0.71
N GLY A 192 12.21 -23.53 -0.04
CA GLY A 192 12.58 -22.69 -1.18
C GLY A 192 12.56 -23.40 -2.54
N GLU A 193 12.04 -24.62 -2.66
CA GLU A 193 11.84 -25.25 -3.98
C GLU A 193 10.65 -24.59 -4.70
N LEU A 194 10.82 -24.07 -5.91
CA LEU A 194 9.70 -23.53 -6.67
C LEU A 194 8.68 -24.63 -7.03
N LEU A 195 7.40 -24.38 -6.74
CA LEU A 195 6.30 -25.29 -7.05
C LEU A 195 5.46 -24.78 -8.22
N GLU A 196 5.01 -23.53 -8.16
CA GLU A 196 4.13 -22.92 -9.18
C GLU A 196 4.33 -21.40 -9.22
N VAL A 197 4.00 -20.80 -10.37
CA VAL A 197 3.85 -19.35 -10.54
C VAL A 197 2.47 -19.10 -11.13
N ILE A 198 1.73 -18.15 -10.54
CA ILE A 198 0.36 -17.81 -10.91
C ILE A 198 0.33 -16.35 -11.32
N GLY A 199 -0.01 -16.10 -12.58
CA GLY A 199 -0.10 -14.77 -13.16
C GLY A 199 0.92 -14.58 -14.30
N THR A 200 0.51 -13.82 -15.33
CA THR A 200 1.39 -13.48 -16.47
C THR A 200 2.58 -12.61 -16.06
N GLY A 201 2.42 -11.85 -14.98
CA GLY A 201 3.31 -10.79 -14.52
C GLY A 201 3.08 -9.42 -15.15
N GLU A 202 2.14 -9.33 -16.08
CA GLU A 202 1.61 -8.05 -16.59
C GLU A 202 0.54 -7.50 -15.64
N ILE A 203 0.52 -6.17 -15.50
CA ILE A 203 -0.54 -5.46 -14.78
C ILE A 203 -1.88 -5.70 -15.49
N GLY A 204 -2.88 -6.16 -14.74
CA GLY A 204 -4.25 -6.33 -15.24
C GLY A 204 -5.13 -7.12 -14.28
N SER A 205 -6.39 -7.35 -14.68
CA SER A 205 -7.41 -8.02 -13.85
C SER A 205 -8.01 -9.26 -14.51
N ALA A 206 -7.39 -9.79 -15.57
CA ALA A 206 -7.88 -10.96 -16.27
C ALA A 206 -7.99 -12.17 -15.32
N ASP A 207 -9.15 -12.83 -15.33
CA ASP A 207 -9.34 -14.16 -14.78
C ASP A 207 -8.80 -15.21 -15.77
N GLY A 208 -8.58 -16.44 -15.32
CA GLY A 208 -8.05 -17.48 -16.20
C GLY A 208 -7.41 -18.64 -15.46
N ASP A 209 -6.60 -19.40 -16.19
CA ASP A 209 -5.65 -20.34 -15.58
C ASP A 209 -4.41 -19.59 -15.04
N TYR A 210 -3.44 -20.32 -14.51
CA TYR A 210 -2.23 -19.73 -13.93
C TYR A 210 -1.38 -18.96 -14.94
N GLN A 211 -1.44 -19.29 -16.24
CA GLN A 211 -0.63 -18.67 -17.28
C GLN A 211 -1.31 -17.45 -17.93
N THR A 212 -2.59 -17.25 -17.69
CA THR A 212 -3.40 -16.19 -18.34
C THR A 212 -3.97 -15.18 -17.36
N ALA A 213 -4.11 -15.55 -16.08
CA ALA A 213 -4.55 -14.62 -15.05
C ALA A 213 -3.59 -13.43 -14.91
N GLN A 214 -4.13 -12.27 -14.57
CA GLN A 214 -3.38 -11.04 -14.32
C GLN A 214 -3.77 -10.47 -12.97
N PHE A 215 -2.80 -9.83 -12.31
CA PHE A 215 -2.97 -9.12 -11.04
C PHE A 215 -2.44 -7.69 -11.19
N ASP A 216 -2.70 -6.85 -10.19
CA ASP A 216 -2.14 -5.51 -10.08
C ASP A 216 -1.71 -5.28 -8.63
N HIS A 217 -0.40 -5.43 -8.41
CA HIS A 217 0.27 -5.31 -7.12
C HIS A 217 -0.44 -6.08 -5.98
N PRO A 218 -0.60 -7.41 -6.08
CA PRO A 218 -1.28 -8.20 -5.06
C PRO A 218 -0.56 -8.14 -3.71
N GLN A 219 -1.32 -8.20 -2.61
CA GLN A 219 -0.82 -8.15 -1.24
C GLN A 219 -1.29 -9.39 -0.44
N GLY A 220 -2.19 -9.18 0.53
CA GLY A 220 -2.61 -10.19 1.49
C GLY A 220 -3.21 -11.44 0.86
N MET A 221 -2.92 -12.58 1.47
CA MET A 221 -3.47 -13.86 1.06
C MET A 221 -4.05 -14.63 2.25
N ALA A 222 -5.06 -15.45 1.99
CA ALA A 222 -5.66 -16.35 2.97
C ALA A 222 -5.95 -17.71 2.32
N LEU A 223 -5.62 -18.81 3.01
CA LEU A 223 -5.86 -20.15 2.53
C LEU A 223 -7.01 -20.79 3.31
N VAL A 224 -8.04 -21.25 2.60
CA VAL A 224 -9.13 -22.08 3.15
C VAL A 224 -9.17 -23.37 2.36
N GLN A 225 -8.74 -24.48 3.00
CA GLN A 225 -8.58 -25.77 2.33
C GLN A 225 -7.67 -25.66 1.09
N ASP A 226 -8.19 -25.94 -0.10
CA ASP A 226 -7.48 -25.85 -1.38
C ASP A 226 -7.80 -24.56 -2.14
N THR A 227 -8.41 -23.57 -1.50
CA THR A 227 -8.74 -22.27 -2.09
C THR A 227 -7.89 -21.18 -1.47
N LEU A 228 -7.10 -20.50 -2.30
CA LEU A 228 -6.33 -19.33 -1.92
C LEU A 228 -7.10 -18.06 -2.32
N TYR A 229 -7.32 -17.19 -1.35
CA TYR A 229 -7.90 -15.86 -1.56
C TYR A 229 -6.76 -14.83 -1.60
N VAL A 230 -6.87 -13.87 -2.50
CA VAL A 230 -5.84 -12.83 -2.74
C VAL A 230 -6.50 -11.46 -2.71
N ALA A 231 -5.92 -10.55 -1.94
CA ALA A 231 -6.19 -9.13 -2.02
C ALA A 231 -5.35 -8.55 -3.16
N ASP A 232 -6.02 -8.21 -4.26
CA ASP A 232 -5.42 -7.69 -5.48
C ASP A 232 -5.58 -6.17 -5.47
N THR A 233 -4.61 -5.53 -4.83
CA THR A 233 -4.79 -4.26 -4.12
C THR A 233 -5.05 -3.10 -5.05
N GLU A 234 -4.22 -2.90 -6.07
CA GLU A 234 -4.36 -1.79 -7.03
C GLU A 234 -5.50 -2.03 -8.03
N ASN A 235 -5.87 -3.29 -8.27
CA ASN A 235 -7.10 -3.62 -8.99
C ASN A 235 -8.36 -3.31 -8.18
N HIS A 236 -8.25 -3.10 -6.86
CA HIS A 236 -9.38 -3.00 -5.95
C HIS A 236 -10.30 -4.24 -6.03
N LEU A 237 -9.69 -5.44 -6.07
CA LEU A 237 -10.40 -6.71 -6.21
C LEU A 237 -10.03 -7.72 -5.10
N LEU A 238 -10.95 -8.64 -4.83
CA LEU A 238 -10.63 -9.92 -4.20
C LEU A 238 -10.64 -11.01 -5.27
N ARG A 239 -9.56 -11.78 -5.32
CA ARG A 239 -9.37 -12.90 -6.25
C ARG A 239 -9.42 -14.21 -5.49
N LYS A 240 -9.92 -15.25 -6.15
CA LYS A 240 -10.00 -16.62 -5.65
C LYS A 240 -9.23 -17.52 -6.60
N ILE A 241 -8.35 -18.32 -6.04
CA ILE A 241 -7.50 -19.26 -6.75
C ILE A 241 -7.88 -20.66 -6.27
N ASP A 242 -8.47 -21.45 -7.16
CA ASP A 242 -8.67 -22.87 -6.95
C ASP A 242 -7.34 -23.59 -7.24
N LEU A 243 -6.73 -24.18 -6.21
CA LEU A 243 -5.41 -24.83 -6.32
C LEU A 243 -5.48 -26.21 -6.99
N LYS A 244 -6.67 -26.82 -7.08
CA LYS A 244 -6.87 -28.11 -7.75
C LYS A 244 -7.14 -27.91 -9.23
N GLU A 245 -8.08 -27.03 -9.55
CA GLU A 245 -8.48 -26.71 -10.92
C GLU A 245 -7.51 -25.73 -11.60
N LYS A 246 -6.56 -25.18 -10.84
CA LYS A 246 -5.57 -24.18 -11.28
C LYS A 246 -6.20 -22.98 -11.97
N LYS A 247 -7.23 -22.42 -11.33
CA LYS A 247 -8.06 -21.36 -11.90
C LYS A 247 -8.16 -20.16 -10.97
N VAL A 248 -8.00 -18.97 -11.54
CA VAL A 248 -8.19 -17.66 -10.89
C VAL A 248 -9.52 -17.07 -11.31
N THR A 249 -10.29 -16.58 -10.34
CA THR A 249 -11.57 -15.89 -10.57
C THR A 249 -11.70 -14.67 -9.67
N THR A 250 -12.35 -13.62 -10.18
CA THR A 250 -12.71 -12.44 -9.41
C THR A 250 -14.00 -12.70 -8.62
N ILE A 251 -13.96 -12.46 -7.31
CA ILE A 251 -15.07 -12.75 -6.40
C ILE A 251 -15.65 -11.50 -5.72
N ALA A 252 -14.88 -10.43 -5.57
CA ALA A 252 -15.38 -9.16 -5.03
C ALA A 252 -14.65 -7.96 -5.59
N GLY A 253 -15.28 -6.79 -5.49
CA GLY A 253 -14.78 -5.54 -6.06
C GLY A 253 -15.24 -5.33 -7.51
N VAL A 254 -15.11 -4.10 -7.99
CA VAL A 254 -15.61 -3.67 -9.31
C VAL A 254 -14.49 -3.25 -10.27
N GLY A 255 -13.23 -3.49 -9.91
CA GLY A 255 -12.06 -3.18 -10.75
C GLY A 255 -11.67 -1.70 -10.75
N ARG A 256 -12.11 -0.94 -9.74
CA ARG A 256 -11.76 0.46 -9.51
C ARG A 256 -11.95 0.82 -8.04
N GLN A 257 -11.28 1.87 -7.61
CA GLN A 257 -11.55 2.55 -6.35
C GLN A 257 -13.02 3.02 -6.32
N GLY A 258 -13.70 2.75 -5.21
CA GLY A 258 -15.01 3.31 -4.88
C GLY A 258 -14.92 4.73 -4.34
N ASP A 259 -15.92 5.54 -4.65
CA ASP A 259 -16.07 6.88 -4.06
C ASP A 259 -16.47 6.80 -2.57
N SER A 260 -16.45 7.94 -1.86
CA SER A 260 -16.70 7.99 -0.41
C SER A 260 -18.01 7.34 0.02
N ASP A 261 -19.07 7.43 -0.79
CA ASP A 261 -20.37 6.83 -0.49
C ASP A 261 -20.38 5.32 -0.74
N GLU A 262 -19.55 4.82 -1.66
CA GLU A 262 -19.42 3.39 -1.97
C GLU A 262 -18.64 2.63 -0.89
N THR A 263 -17.91 3.34 -0.02
CA THR A 263 -17.25 2.76 1.16
C THR A 263 -18.24 2.35 2.27
N TRP A 264 -19.53 2.63 2.07
CA TRP A 264 -20.63 2.27 2.97
C TRP A 264 -21.76 1.61 2.16
N PRO A 265 -21.60 0.35 1.75
CA PRO A 265 -22.52 -0.31 0.83
C PRO A 265 -23.95 -0.34 1.37
N GLY A 266 -24.91 -0.11 0.48
CA GLY A 266 -26.32 0.04 0.84
C GLY A 266 -26.72 1.49 1.18
N LEU A 267 -25.77 2.43 1.29
CA LEU A 267 -26.10 3.86 1.17
C LEU A 267 -26.60 4.15 -0.25
N GLY A 268 -27.85 4.60 -0.37
CA GLY A 268 -28.36 5.13 -1.63
C GLY A 268 -27.79 6.52 -1.92
N THR A 269 -27.86 6.95 -3.18
CA THR A 269 -27.33 8.25 -3.66
C THR A 269 -27.98 9.50 -3.03
N ASN A 270 -29.01 9.34 -2.21
CA ASN A 270 -29.72 10.41 -1.48
C ASN A 270 -29.92 10.02 -0.01
N ALA A 271 -28.93 9.36 0.60
CA ALA A 271 -29.00 8.98 2.01
C ALA A 271 -29.10 10.22 2.91
N THR A 272 -30.05 10.20 3.84
CA THR A 272 -30.24 11.14 4.93
C THR A 272 -30.25 10.36 6.24
N LEU A 273 -30.14 11.06 7.38
CA LEU A 273 -30.21 10.41 8.69
C LEU A 273 -31.52 9.61 8.91
N ASP A 274 -32.59 9.95 8.20
CA ASP A 274 -33.91 9.32 8.32
C ASP A 274 -34.06 8.03 7.49
N ASN A 275 -33.16 7.76 6.54
CA ASN A 275 -33.27 6.64 5.60
C ASN A 275 -32.02 5.74 5.51
N LEU A 276 -31.13 5.80 6.49
CA LEU A 276 -29.94 4.95 6.54
C LEU A 276 -30.30 3.46 6.62
N PRO A 277 -29.53 2.59 5.95
CA PRO A 277 -29.73 1.15 6.07
C PRO A 277 -29.42 0.66 7.48
N LYS A 278 -30.06 -0.43 7.91
CA LYS A 278 -29.77 -1.04 9.23
C LYS A 278 -28.39 -1.69 9.30
N ARG A 279 -27.86 -2.12 8.15
CA ARG A 279 -26.55 -2.75 8.00
C ARG A 279 -25.94 -2.26 6.69
N PHE A 280 -24.63 -2.04 6.67
CA PHE A 280 -23.90 -1.67 5.47
C PHE A 280 -23.34 -2.92 4.80
N PHE A 281 -24.08 -3.52 3.87
CA PHE A 281 -23.63 -4.69 3.10
C PHE A 281 -24.13 -4.60 1.66
N GLY A 282 -23.38 -5.21 0.75
CA GLY A 282 -23.75 -5.36 -0.64
C GLY A 282 -23.33 -6.72 -1.19
N SER A 283 -23.65 -6.96 -2.47
CA SER A 283 -23.19 -8.16 -3.17
C SER A 283 -21.71 -8.02 -3.53
N PRO A 284 -20.86 -9.05 -3.31
CA PRO A 284 -19.41 -8.96 -3.52
C PRO A 284 -18.98 -8.39 -4.88
N LYS A 285 -19.55 -8.88 -5.98
CA LYS A 285 -19.16 -8.51 -7.36
C LYS A 285 -19.66 -7.14 -7.84
N THR A 286 -20.51 -6.47 -7.07
CA THR A 286 -21.08 -5.16 -7.44
C THR A 286 -20.80 -4.08 -6.39
N THR A 287 -20.08 -4.43 -5.33
CA THR A 287 -19.69 -3.50 -4.28
C THR A 287 -18.26 -3.06 -4.56
N ALA A 288 -18.04 -1.76 -4.74
CA ALA A 288 -16.68 -1.24 -4.82
C ALA A 288 -15.97 -1.43 -3.47
N ILE A 289 -14.67 -1.74 -3.55
CA ILE A 289 -13.80 -1.89 -2.38
C ILE A 289 -12.56 -1.05 -2.64
N ASN A 290 -11.86 -0.63 -1.58
CA ASN A 290 -10.77 0.32 -1.71
C ASN A 290 -9.50 -0.27 -1.07
N SER A 291 -8.62 -0.80 -1.91
CA SER A 291 -7.25 -1.21 -1.57
C SER A 291 -7.25 -2.25 -0.44
N PRO A 292 -7.82 -3.44 -0.69
CA PRO A 292 -7.72 -4.55 0.26
C PRO A 292 -6.25 -4.92 0.42
N TRP A 293 -5.76 -5.03 1.66
CA TRP A 293 -4.32 -5.16 1.92
C TRP A 293 -3.94 -6.46 2.64
N ALA A 294 -4.82 -6.96 3.50
CA ALA A 294 -4.64 -8.21 4.22
C ALA A 294 -5.95 -8.98 4.34
N LEU A 295 -5.85 -10.31 4.38
CA LEU A 295 -6.99 -11.22 4.47
C LEU A 295 -6.81 -12.17 5.65
N TRP A 296 -7.90 -12.51 6.32
CA TRP A 296 -7.90 -13.52 7.38
C TRP A 296 -9.20 -14.31 7.42
N PRO A 297 -9.18 -15.65 7.29
CA PRO A 297 -10.39 -16.46 7.37
C PRO A 297 -10.75 -16.75 8.82
N HIS A 298 -12.04 -16.67 9.17
CA HIS A 298 -12.54 -17.10 10.47
C HIS A 298 -14.01 -17.56 10.37
N GLY A 299 -14.28 -18.82 10.72
CA GLY A 299 -15.60 -19.42 10.51
C GLY A 299 -15.96 -19.43 9.01
N ASP A 300 -17.16 -18.94 8.70
CA ASP A 300 -17.66 -18.82 7.32
C ASP A 300 -17.35 -17.46 6.68
N ASP A 301 -16.52 -16.64 7.33
CA ASP A 301 -16.21 -15.28 6.92
C ASP A 301 -14.73 -15.12 6.53
N LEU A 302 -14.50 -14.28 5.53
CA LEU A 302 -13.20 -13.73 5.17
C LEU A 302 -13.13 -12.28 5.64
N TYR A 303 -12.27 -11.99 6.62
CA TYR A 303 -11.99 -10.65 7.10
C TYR A 303 -10.95 -9.99 6.20
N ILE A 304 -11.11 -8.70 5.97
CA ILE A 304 -10.33 -7.91 5.01
C ILE A 304 -9.88 -6.63 5.70
N ALA A 305 -8.58 -6.37 5.73
CA ALA A 305 -8.05 -5.06 6.09
C ALA A 305 -8.20 -4.16 4.87
N MET A 306 -9.21 -3.29 4.91
CA MET A 306 -9.50 -2.35 3.85
C MET A 306 -8.73 -1.07 4.15
N ALA A 307 -7.57 -0.92 3.52
CA ALA A 307 -6.64 0.17 3.82
C ALA A 307 -7.23 1.53 3.42
N GLY A 308 -7.83 1.60 2.23
CA GLY A 308 -8.34 2.82 1.62
C GLY A 308 -9.41 3.55 2.43
N PRO A 309 -10.48 2.89 2.90
CA PRO A 309 -11.51 3.52 3.71
C PRO A 309 -11.22 3.43 5.22
N HIS A 310 -10.06 2.92 5.61
CA HIS A 310 -9.64 2.75 7.01
C HIS A 310 -10.63 1.91 7.84
N GLN A 311 -10.92 0.70 7.36
CA GLN A 311 -11.91 -0.19 7.96
C GLN A 311 -11.45 -1.64 7.93
N ILE A 312 -12.02 -2.45 8.83
CA ILE A 312 -12.01 -3.91 8.72
C ILE A 312 -13.33 -4.31 8.11
N TRP A 313 -13.28 -4.97 6.96
CA TRP A 313 -14.43 -5.52 6.27
C TRP A 313 -14.54 -7.02 6.49
N LYS A 314 -15.71 -7.58 6.20
CA LYS A 314 -15.91 -9.02 6.11
C LYS A 314 -16.74 -9.39 4.88
N MET A 315 -16.47 -10.56 4.33
CA MET A 315 -17.23 -11.17 3.25
C MET A 315 -17.56 -12.61 3.62
N LYS A 316 -18.78 -13.08 3.33
CA LYS A 316 -19.10 -14.50 3.46
C LYS A 316 -18.32 -15.33 2.44
N LEU A 317 -17.79 -16.48 2.84
CA LEU A 317 -17.04 -17.38 1.95
C LEU A 317 -17.90 -18.01 0.84
N ASP A 318 -19.23 -18.01 1.03
CA ASP A 318 -20.21 -18.39 0.00
C ASP A 318 -20.52 -17.26 -1.00
N GLU A 319 -19.83 -16.12 -0.88
CA GLU A 319 -19.92 -14.95 -1.76
C GLU A 319 -21.32 -14.27 -1.72
N SER A 320 -22.08 -14.45 -0.63
CA SER A 320 -23.43 -13.87 -0.49
C SER A 320 -23.47 -12.39 -0.10
N GLU A 321 -22.58 -11.93 0.79
CA GLU A 321 -22.52 -10.54 1.24
C GLU A 321 -21.08 -10.08 1.55
N ILE A 322 -20.83 -8.79 1.36
CA ILE A 322 -19.60 -8.09 1.76
C ILE A 322 -19.94 -6.74 2.40
N GLY A 323 -19.18 -6.29 3.39
CA GLY A 323 -19.33 -4.97 3.97
C GLY A 323 -18.41 -4.71 5.17
N PRO A 324 -18.40 -3.47 5.71
CA PRO A 324 -17.63 -3.13 6.89
C PRO A 324 -18.09 -3.92 8.12
N TYR A 325 -17.11 -4.37 8.90
CA TYR A 325 -17.28 -5.07 10.17
C TYR A 325 -16.88 -4.17 11.34
N ALA A 326 -15.78 -3.45 11.22
CA ALA A 326 -15.31 -2.49 12.22
C ALA A 326 -14.67 -1.26 11.57
N GLY A 327 -14.76 -0.12 12.25
CA GLY A 327 -14.22 1.16 11.80
C GLY A 327 -15.28 2.10 11.25
N ASN A 328 -15.33 3.32 11.78
CA ASN A 328 -16.25 4.37 11.36
C ASN A 328 -15.82 5.10 10.07
N GLY A 329 -14.77 4.66 9.38
CA GLY A 329 -14.26 5.24 8.13
C GLY A 329 -13.45 6.53 8.28
N ARG A 330 -13.28 7.07 9.50
CA ARG A 330 -12.32 8.16 9.73
C ARG A 330 -10.92 7.58 9.88
N GLU A 331 -9.95 8.26 9.28
CA GLU A 331 -8.53 8.01 9.53
C GLU A 331 -8.14 8.48 10.94
N ASP A 332 -8.14 7.57 11.90
CA ASP A 332 -7.77 7.85 13.29
C ASP A 332 -7.53 6.55 14.07
N ILE A 333 -7.03 6.65 15.29
CA ILE A 333 -6.76 5.51 16.18
C ILE A 333 -7.69 5.63 17.38
N VAL A 334 -8.91 5.13 17.26
CA VAL A 334 -9.95 5.29 18.30
C VAL A 334 -10.47 3.92 18.72
N ASP A 335 -10.44 3.66 20.02
CA ASP A 335 -11.02 2.47 20.64
C ASP A 335 -12.54 2.65 20.83
N GLY A 336 -13.28 1.54 20.85
CA GLY A 336 -14.73 1.56 21.06
C GLY A 336 -15.47 0.51 20.23
N PRO A 337 -16.81 0.62 20.16
CA PRO A 337 -17.64 -0.35 19.46
C PRO A 337 -17.25 -0.49 17.98
N LEU A 338 -17.48 -1.67 17.42
CA LEU A 338 -17.00 -2.06 16.10
C LEU A 338 -17.45 -1.08 15.02
N LEU A 339 -18.76 -0.92 14.81
CA LEU A 339 -19.30 -0.22 13.65
C LEU A 339 -20.46 0.70 14.04
N PRO A 340 -20.47 1.96 13.59
CA PRO A 340 -21.59 2.87 13.85
C PRO A 340 -22.79 2.58 12.96
N SER A 341 -23.96 3.09 13.36
CA SER A 341 -25.14 3.14 12.49
C SER A 341 -25.14 4.35 11.53
N VAL A 342 -24.29 5.34 11.80
CA VAL A 342 -24.08 6.51 10.94
C VAL A 342 -22.60 6.56 10.51
N PRO A 343 -22.30 6.67 9.21
CA PRO A 343 -20.92 6.84 8.73
C PRO A 343 -20.18 7.94 9.48
N TYR A 344 -18.89 7.71 9.79
CA TYR A 344 -18.01 8.69 10.45
C TYR A 344 -18.46 9.16 11.84
N GLN A 345 -19.38 8.44 12.48
CA GLN A 345 -19.85 8.75 13.83
C GLN A 345 -18.71 8.61 14.86
N GLN A 346 -18.55 9.63 15.69
CA GLN A 346 -17.61 9.62 16.81
C GLN A 346 -18.10 8.71 17.94
N GLY A 347 -17.17 8.22 18.76
CA GLY A 347 -17.45 7.28 19.85
C GLY A 347 -17.48 5.81 19.42
N TYR A 348 -17.22 5.54 18.14
CA TYR A 348 -16.98 4.21 17.59
C TYR A 348 -15.52 4.08 17.18
N SER A 349 -15.09 2.84 16.97
CA SER A 349 -13.71 2.58 16.57
C SER A 349 -13.34 3.27 15.25
N SER A 350 -12.09 3.71 15.16
CA SER A 350 -11.46 4.20 13.93
C SER A 350 -10.15 3.44 13.72
N PHE A 351 -9.79 3.29 12.45
CA PHE A 351 -8.51 2.73 12.01
C PHE A 351 -7.80 3.77 11.14
N ALA A 352 -6.54 3.53 10.87
CA ALA A 352 -5.70 4.36 10.02
C ALA A 352 -4.84 3.45 9.14
N GLN A 353 -5.39 3.13 7.96
CA GLN A 353 -4.76 2.29 6.95
C GLN A 353 -4.37 0.89 7.50
N PRO A 354 -5.36 0.05 7.86
CA PRO A 354 -5.06 -1.30 8.33
C PRO A 354 -4.42 -2.13 7.20
N SER A 355 -3.28 -2.77 7.47
CA SER A 355 -2.46 -3.42 6.42
C SER A 355 -2.02 -4.86 6.73
N GLY A 356 -2.30 -5.37 7.93
CA GLY A 356 -1.95 -6.73 8.33
C GLY A 356 -2.97 -7.32 9.28
N LEU A 357 -3.26 -8.61 9.14
CA LEU A 357 -4.24 -9.34 9.96
C LEU A 357 -3.66 -10.66 10.47
N THR A 358 -3.95 -11.00 11.73
CA THR A 358 -3.68 -12.33 12.31
C THR A 358 -4.62 -12.60 13.48
N SER A 359 -4.73 -13.83 13.99
CA SER A 359 -5.69 -14.11 15.07
C SER A 359 -5.25 -15.24 16.01
N ASP A 360 -5.71 -15.14 17.26
CA ASP A 360 -5.68 -16.21 18.27
C ASP A 360 -6.94 -17.11 18.24
N GLY A 361 -7.85 -16.89 17.28
CA GLY A 361 -9.13 -17.59 17.14
C GLY A 361 -10.30 -16.94 17.90
N LYS A 362 -10.06 -15.89 18.69
CA LYS A 362 -11.10 -15.11 19.40
C LYS A 362 -11.06 -13.62 19.05
N THR A 363 -9.84 -13.14 18.79
CA THR A 363 -9.50 -11.76 18.51
C THR A 363 -8.72 -11.71 17.21
N LEU A 364 -9.08 -10.80 16.33
CA LEU A 364 -8.32 -10.40 15.16
C LEU A 364 -7.36 -9.27 15.57
N PHE A 365 -6.06 -9.51 15.44
CA PHE A 365 -5.02 -8.49 15.60
C PHE A 365 -4.75 -7.81 14.26
N VAL A 366 -4.64 -6.48 14.30
CA VAL A 366 -4.53 -5.63 13.12
C VAL A 366 -3.27 -4.77 13.23
N ALA A 367 -2.41 -4.83 12.22
CA ALA A 367 -1.39 -3.80 11.99
C ALA A 367 -2.09 -2.57 11.38
N ASP A 368 -2.16 -1.48 12.14
CA ASP A 368 -2.85 -0.24 11.78
C ASP A 368 -1.82 0.85 11.51
N SER A 369 -1.43 0.93 10.24
CA SER A 369 -0.11 1.35 9.79
C SER A 369 0.12 2.85 9.94
N GLU A 370 -0.81 3.68 9.44
CA GLU A 370 -0.71 5.14 9.53
C GLU A 370 -0.73 5.64 10.98
N GLY A 371 -1.31 4.82 11.87
CA GLY A 371 -1.30 5.05 13.31
C GLY A 371 -0.11 4.45 14.06
N SER A 372 0.73 3.66 13.40
CA SER A 372 1.84 2.91 14.01
C SER A 372 1.41 2.12 15.25
N SER A 373 0.29 1.39 15.12
CA SER A 373 -0.36 0.73 16.24
C SER A 373 -0.75 -0.72 15.91
N ILE A 374 -0.88 -1.54 16.94
CA ILE A 374 -1.47 -2.89 16.83
C ILE A 374 -2.81 -2.86 17.55
N ARG A 375 -3.89 -3.16 16.83
CA ARG A 375 -5.27 -3.14 17.31
C ARG A 375 -5.75 -4.56 17.57
N ALA A 376 -6.68 -4.73 18.50
CA ALA A 376 -7.35 -5.99 18.78
C ALA A 376 -8.85 -5.80 18.55
N VAL A 377 -9.40 -6.56 17.59
CA VAL A 377 -10.79 -6.55 17.16
C VAL A 377 -11.41 -7.88 17.56
N PRO A 378 -12.39 -7.92 18.48
CA PRO A 378 -13.06 -9.16 18.82
C PRO A 378 -13.86 -9.69 17.62
N PHE A 379 -14.00 -11.01 17.50
CA PHE A 379 -14.99 -11.60 16.58
C PHE A 379 -16.42 -11.56 17.15
N ASP A 380 -16.55 -11.36 18.46
CA ASP A 380 -17.84 -11.08 19.11
C ASP A 380 -18.36 -9.70 18.67
N PRO A 381 -19.52 -9.63 17.98
CA PRO A 381 -20.05 -8.36 17.48
C PRO A 381 -20.45 -7.37 18.58
N GLU A 382 -20.59 -7.82 19.82
CA GLU A 382 -20.89 -6.96 20.98
C GLU A 382 -19.62 -6.46 21.69
N GLY A 383 -18.44 -6.89 21.22
CA GLY A 383 -17.15 -6.48 21.78
C GLY A 383 -16.63 -5.15 21.21
N ASP A 384 -15.71 -4.53 21.94
CA ASP A 384 -15.06 -3.29 21.54
C ASP A 384 -13.68 -3.51 20.92
N VAL A 385 -13.35 -2.73 19.90
CA VAL A 385 -11.97 -2.59 19.41
C VAL A 385 -11.13 -1.91 20.49
N ARG A 386 -9.97 -2.49 20.79
CA ARG A 386 -8.99 -1.94 21.73
C ARG A 386 -7.60 -1.78 21.09
N THR A 387 -6.82 -0.83 21.59
CA THR A 387 -5.40 -0.73 21.26
C THR A 387 -4.58 -1.70 22.10
N LEU A 388 -3.78 -2.55 21.47
CA LEU A 388 -2.77 -3.34 22.17
C LEU A 388 -1.52 -2.49 22.43
N ILE A 389 -0.99 -1.86 21.38
CA ILE A 389 0.08 -0.85 21.45
C ILE A 389 -0.21 0.30 20.50
N GLY A 390 0.20 1.52 20.85
CA GLY A 390 -0.04 2.71 20.04
C GLY A 390 -0.67 3.84 20.85
N THR A 391 -1.29 4.78 20.16
CA THR A 391 -1.51 6.14 20.66
C THR A 391 -2.97 6.52 20.88
N ALA A 392 -3.91 5.56 20.88
CA ALA A 392 -5.34 5.85 21.06
C ALA A 392 -5.69 6.69 22.30
N LYS A 393 -4.87 6.61 23.34
CA LYS A 393 -5.04 7.38 24.59
C LYS A 393 -4.68 8.86 24.45
N LEU A 394 -3.98 9.27 23.40
CA LEU A 394 -3.63 10.68 23.17
C LEU A 394 -4.87 11.47 22.74
N GLN A 395 -5.01 12.69 23.25
CA GLN A 395 -6.11 13.59 22.87
C GLN A 395 -5.95 14.16 21.45
N PHE A 396 -4.71 14.41 21.03
CA PHE A 396 -4.33 14.97 19.73
C PHE A 396 -3.06 14.30 19.21
N GLY A 397 -2.81 14.39 17.89
CA GLY A 397 -1.58 13.90 17.27
C GLY A 397 -1.44 12.37 17.27
N ARG A 398 -2.55 11.63 17.32
CA ARG A 398 -2.55 10.15 17.36
C ARG A 398 -1.78 9.53 16.19
N LEU A 399 -1.94 10.06 14.98
CA LEU A 399 -1.27 9.62 13.75
C LEU A 399 0.18 10.10 13.61
N PHE A 400 0.71 10.87 14.56
CA PHE A 400 2.04 11.51 14.46
C PHE A 400 2.96 11.18 15.64
N SER A 401 2.61 10.15 16.44
CA SER A 401 3.40 9.75 17.60
C SER A 401 3.96 8.34 17.43
N PHE A 402 4.91 8.23 16.52
CA PHE A 402 5.64 7.02 16.13
C PHE A 402 7.10 7.06 16.64
N GLY A 403 7.85 5.97 16.42
CA GLY A 403 9.27 5.86 16.78
C GLY A 403 9.71 4.41 16.95
N ASP A 404 10.88 4.19 17.52
CA ASP A 404 11.47 2.87 17.76
C ASP A 404 11.81 2.69 19.23
N ILE A 405 10.82 2.27 20.03
CA ILE A 405 10.98 2.11 21.49
C ILE A 405 10.35 0.78 21.91
N ASP A 406 11.14 -0.04 22.61
CA ASP A 406 10.68 -1.29 23.23
C ASP A 406 10.23 -1.04 24.68
N GLY A 407 9.54 -2.01 25.27
CA GLY A 407 9.08 -1.99 26.65
C GLY A 407 7.55 -2.03 26.78
N PRO A 408 6.97 -1.53 27.88
CA PRO A 408 5.54 -1.64 28.14
C PRO A 408 4.71 -0.85 27.11
N ALA A 409 3.48 -1.30 26.89
CA ALA A 409 2.57 -0.80 25.85
C ALA A 409 2.36 0.72 25.82
N ASP A 410 2.44 1.39 26.97
CA ASP A 410 2.26 2.84 27.11
C ASP A 410 3.51 3.66 26.72
N LYS A 411 4.66 3.01 26.58
CA LYS A 411 5.93 3.63 26.18
C LYS A 411 6.43 3.16 24.83
N ALA A 412 6.09 1.92 24.45
CA ALA A 412 6.54 1.33 23.22
C ALA A 412 6.09 2.15 22.01
N LYS A 413 6.93 2.15 20.97
CA LYS A 413 6.71 2.86 19.72
C LYS A 413 7.06 1.96 18.54
N LEU A 414 6.19 2.02 17.54
CA LEU A 414 6.39 1.47 16.21
C LEU A 414 6.45 2.62 15.18
N GLN A 415 6.81 2.29 13.95
CA GLN A 415 6.78 3.17 12.80
C GLN A 415 6.21 2.42 11.60
N HIS A 416 4.96 2.76 11.22
CA HIS A 416 4.26 2.26 10.04
C HIS A 416 4.31 0.72 9.86
N ALA A 417 3.96 -0.02 10.92
CA ALA A 417 4.00 -1.48 10.88
C ALA A 417 2.94 -2.08 9.94
N LEU A 418 3.36 -2.87 8.95
CA LEU A 418 2.47 -3.43 7.92
C LEU A 418 2.06 -4.88 8.18
N GLY A 419 2.88 -5.66 8.89
CA GLY A 419 2.70 -7.11 9.04
C GLY A 419 2.48 -7.53 10.49
N VAL A 420 1.60 -8.51 10.71
CA VAL A 420 1.40 -9.17 12.01
C VAL A 420 1.25 -10.68 11.85
N CYS A 421 1.76 -11.46 12.81
CA CYS A 421 1.62 -12.91 12.87
C CYS A 421 1.54 -13.37 14.33
N TYR A 422 0.40 -13.94 14.73
CA TYR A 422 0.17 -14.46 16.08
C TYR A 422 0.72 -15.88 16.22
N VAL A 423 1.48 -16.12 17.28
CA VAL A 423 1.99 -17.43 17.67
C VAL A 423 2.03 -17.50 19.20
N ASP A 424 1.32 -18.47 19.79
CA ASP A 424 1.40 -18.84 21.20
C ASP A 424 1.43 -17.67 22.21
N GLY A 425 0.49 -16.73 22.08
CA GLY A 425 0.33 -15.59 22.99
C GLY A 425 1.15 -14.35 22.60
N THR A 426 1.92 -14.42 21.52
CA THR A 426 2.72 -13.30 21.00
C THR A 426 2.23 -12.90 19.61
N VAL A 427 2.05 -11.60 19.39
CA VAL A 427 1.88 -11.02 18.05
C VAL A 427 3.24 -10.52 17.59
N TYR A 428 3.85 -11.25 16.65
CA TYR A 428 5.02 -10.72 15.94
C TYR A 428 4.58 -9.68 14.93
N THR A 429 5.32 -8.59 14.83
CA THR A 429 5.03 -7.51 13.89
C THR A 429 6.26 -7.12 13.08
N ALA A 430 6.04 -6.86 11.79
CA ALA A 430 7.01 -6.22 10.94
C ALA A 430 6.88 -4.71 11.17
N ASP A 431 7.77 -4.16 11.98
CA ASP A 431 7.87 -2.74 12.29
C ASP A 431 8.60 -2.06 11.13
N THR A 432 7.88 -1.94 10.01
CA THR A 432 8.40 -1.78 8.65
C THR A 432 9.38 -0.63 8.54
N TYR A 433 9.00 0.59 8.94
CA TYR A 433 9.87 1.77 8.81
C TYR A 433 10.96 1.85 9.88
N ASN A 434 10.92 0.97 10.88
CA ASN A 434 12.03 0.77 11.80
C ASN A 434 12.95 -0.39 11.35
N ASN A 435 12.70 -1.02 10.20
CA ASN A 435 13.52 -2.10 9.64
C ASN A 435 13.77 -3.25 10.65
N LYS A 436 12.70 -3.62 11.38
CA LYS A 436 12.77 -4.56 12.52
C LYS A 436 11.58 -5.50 12.57
N ILE A 437 11.83 -6.68 13.15
CA ILE A 437 10.77 -7.58 13.62
C ILE A 437 10.69 -7.46 15.14
N LYS A 438 9.48 -7.20 15.63
CA LYS A 438 9.20 -7.06 17.06
C LYS A 438 8.19 -8.10 17.54
N ALA A 439 8.34 -8.56 18.77
CA ALA A 439 7.39 -9.38 19.49
C ALA A 439 6.53 -8.48 20.39
N VAL A 440 5.21 -8.65 20.33
CA VAL A 440 4.24 -7.94 21.17
C VAL A 440 3.46 -8.98 21.96
N ASP A 441 3.51 -8.92 23.28
CA ASP A 441 2.70 -9.80 24.13
C ASP A 441 1.21 -9.49 23.90
N ALA A 442 0.41 -10.50 23.54
CA ALA A 442 -0.97 -10.31 23.07
C ALA A 442 -1.94 -9.83 24.18
N VAL A 443 -1.52 -9.92 25.44
CA VAL A 443 -2.31 -9.54 26.62
C VAL A 443 -1.89 -8.18 27.15
N THR A 444 -0.61 -8.01 27.44
CA THR A 444 -0.02 -6.83 28.08
C THR A 444 0.41 -5.74 27.11
N GLY A 445 0.66 -6.10 25.84
CA GLY A 445 1.23 -5.21 24.84
C GLY A 445 2.70 -4.86 25.08
N GLU A 446 3.42 -5.59 25.93
CA GLU A 446 4.87 -5.41 26.06
C GLU A 446 5.57 -5.73 24.73
N VAL A 447 6.46 -4.84 24.30
CA VAL A 447 7.15 -4.89 23.01
C VAL A 447 8.62 -5.19 23.20
N LYS A 448 9.16 -6.08 22.38
CA LYS A 448 10.60 -6.37 22.31
C LYS A 448 11.06 -6.58 20.87
N THR A 449 12.15 -5.95 20.48
CA THR A 449 12.85 -6.24 19.23
C THR A 449 13.48 -7.63 19.28
N ILE A 450 13.17 -8.47 18.29
CA ILE A 450 13.73 -9.83 18.19
C ILE A 450 14.76 -9.97 17.07
N ALA A 451 14.65 -9.17 16.01
CA ALA A 451 15.61 -9.12 14.90
C ALA A 451 15.58 -7.75 14.21
N GLY A 452 16.68 -7.36 13.57
CA GLY A 452 16.82 -6.12 12.82
C GLY A 452 17.67 -5.07 13.56
N THR A 453 18.70 -4.56 12.89
CA THR A 453 19.54 -3.47 13.44
C THR A 453 18.87 -2.10 13.40
N GLY A 454 17.78 -1.96 12.63
CA GLY A 454 17.16 -0.67 12.31
C GLY A 454 17.77 0.04 11.09
N LYS A 455 18.87 -0.47 10.53
CA LYS A 455 19.46 0.03 9.29
C LYS A 455 18.96 -0.79 8.09
N PRO A 456 18.57 -0.13 6.98
CA PRO A 456 18.23 -0.83 5.73
C PRO A 456 19.39 -1.70 5.26
N GLY A 457 19.07 -2.85 4.67
CA GLY A 457 20.04 -3.80 4.11
C GLY A 457 19.63 -5.25 4.28
N LYS A 458 20.46 -6.17 3.77
CA LYS A 458 20.17 -7.61 3.65
C LYS A 458 21.10 -8.54 4.42
N ALA A 459 21.92 -8.03 5.34
CA ALA A 459 22.81 -8.86 6.15
C ALA A 459 22.02 -9.82 7.04
N ASP A 460 22.50 -11.05 7.21
CA ASP A 460 21.89 -12.06 8.09
C ASP A 460 22.37 -11.93 9.55
N SER A 461 23.61 -11.45 9.77
CA SER A 461 24.19 -11.31 11.11
C SER A 461 25.10 -10.08 11.24
N PRO A 462 24.76 -9.09 12.10
CA PRO A 462 23.43 -8.91 12.68
C PRO A 462 22.39 -8.69 11.57
N ALA A 463 21.18 -9.20 11.77
CA ALA A 463 20.13 -9.13 10.77
C ALA A 463 19.79 -7.67 10.40
N GLN A 464 19.74 -7.38 9.11
CA GLN A 464 19.21 -6.13 8.53
C GLN A 464 17.98 -6.48 7.70
N PHE A 465 17.03 -5.56 7.62
CA PHE A 465 15.86 -5.64 6.75
C PHE A 465 15.69 -4.29 6.06
N ASP A 466 14.89 -4.21 5.01
CA ASP A 466 14.54 -2.97 4.32
C ASP A 466 13.04 -2.95 4.01
N GLU A 467 12.31 -2.17 4.81
CA GLU A 467 10.85 -2.09 4.83
C GLU A 467 10.13 -3.45 4.76
N PRO A 468 10.35 -4.38 5.73
CA PRO A 468 9.66 -5.66 5.73
C PRO A 468 8.15 -5.48 5.94
N ALA A 469 7.32 -6.13 5.11
CA ALA A 469 5.88 -5.85 5.06
C ALA A 469 4.96 -7.05 5.39
N GLY A 470 5.45 -8.28 5.25
CA GLY A 470 4.66 -9.50 5.41
C GLY A 470 5.29 -10.51 6.36
N LEU A 471 4.47 -11.21 7.14
CA LEU A 471 4.91 -12.24 8.09
C LEU A 471 4.01 -13.49 8.00
N ALA A 472 4.63 -14.66 8.01
CA ALA A 472 3.92 -15.93 8.17
C ALA A 472 4.72 -16.90 9.05
N HIS A 473 4.03 -17.69 9.87
CA HIS A 473 4.65 -18.67 10.75
C HIS A 473 4.44 -20.11 10.23
N ALA A 474 5.52 -20.90 10.22
CA ALA A 474 5.45 -22.35 10.06
C ALA A 474 6.68 -23.02 10.67
N GLY A 475 6.50 -24.14 11.37
CA GLY A 475 7.59 -24.97 11.87
C GLY A 475 8.54 -24.27 12.84
N GLY A 476 8.04 -23.33 13.65
CA GLY A 476 8.84 -22.55 14.60
C GLY A 476 9.66 -21.42 13.98
N LYS A 477 9.38 -21.06 12.71
CA LYS A 477 10.05 -19.99 11.98
C LYS A 477 9.06 -18.94 11.50
N LEU A 478 9.52 -17.70 11.39
CA LEU A 478 8.83 -16.64 10.65
C LEU A 478 9.46 -16.49 9.27
N TYR A 479 8.61 -16.55 8.24
CA TYR A 479 8.92 -16.13 6.88
C TYR A 479 8.52 -14.66 6.74
N ILE A 480 9.43 -13.86 6.21
CA ILE A 480 9.33 -12.41 6.20
C ILE A 480 9.47 -11.95 4.75
N ALA A 481 8.49 -11.19 4.25
CA ALA A 481 8.62 -10.47 3.00
C ALA A 481 9.46 -9.21 3.24
N ASP A 482 10.71 -9.23 2.82
CA ASP A 482 11.69 -8.15 2.99
C ASP A 482 11.72 -7.30 1.71
N THR A 483 10.74 -6.39 1.65
CA THR A 483 10.17 -5.87 0.41
C THR A 483 11.19 -5.11 -0.44
N ASN A 484 11.91 -4.14 0.13
CA ASN A 484 12.89 -3.35 -0.62
C ASN A 484 14.17 -4.14 -0.94
N ASN A 485 14.47 -5.19 -0.17
CA ASN A 485 15.56 -6.09 -0.52
C ASN A 485 15.18 -7.08 -1.64
N HIS A 486 13.89 -7.20 -1.98
CA HIS A 486 13.36 -8.16 -2.93
C HIS A 486 13.60 -9.63 -2.54
N LEU A 487 13.53 -9.92 -1.23
CA LEU A 487 13.86 -11.24 -0.68
C LEU A 487 12.78 -11.77 0.26
N ILE A 488 12.81 -13.08 0.49
CA ILE A 488 12.16 -13.70 1.65
C ILE A 488 13.23 -14.00 2.70
N ARG A 489 13.01 -13.56 3.93
CA ARG A 489 13.90 -13.83 5.07
C ARG A 489 13.24 -14.83 6.01
N VAL A 490 14.05 -15.64 6.68
CA VAL A 490 13.59 -16.67 7.59
C VAL A 490 14.23 -16.44 8.95
N LEU A 491 13.40 -16.16 9.94
CA LEU A 491 13.80 -15.98 11.34
C LEU A 491 13.40 -17.22 12.14
N ASP A 492 14.37 -17.92 12.72
CA ASP A 492 14.13 -19.01 13.64
C ASP A 492 13.76 -18.45 15.04
N LEU A 493 12.54 -18.73 15.52
CA LEU A 493 12.03 -18.11 16.75
C LEU A 493 12.69 -18.63 18.03
N LYS A 494 13.43 -19.75 17.95
CA LYS A 494 14.13 -20.32 19.10
C LYS A 494 15.51 -19.71 19.28
N THR A 495 16.20 -19.45 18.17
CA THR A 495 17.59 -18.98 18.16
C THR A 495 17.71 -17.49 17.88
N ASN A 496 16.68 -16.87 17.29
CA ASN A 496 16.68 -15.54 16.67
C ASN A 496 17.69 -15.39 15.52
N GLU A 497 18.13 -16.49 14.92
CA GLU A 497 18.97 -16.45 13.72
C GLU A 497 18.12 -16.12 12.49
N VAL A 498 18.63 -15.21 11.65
CA VAL A 498 18.02 -14.84 10.37
C VAL A 498 18.84 -15.41 9.23
N SER A 499 18.16 -15.90 8.20
CA SER A 499 18.75 -16.33 6.94
C SER A 499 17.91 -15.84 5.75
N THR A 500 18.48 -15.87 4.56
CA THR A 500 17.74 -15.60 3.31
C THR A 500 17.24 -16.90 2.69
N LEU A 501 15.95 -16.95 2.32
CA LEU A 501 15.37 -18.06 1.58
C LEU A 501 15.51 -17.81 0.08
N GLU A 502 16.32 -18.61 -0.59
CA GLU A 502 16.42 -18.62 -2.05
C GLU A 502 15.30 -19.47 -2.64
N ILE A 503 14.56 -18.94 -3.63
CA ILE A 503 13.54 -19.68 -4.35
C ILE A 503 14.17 -20.35 -5.58
N GLN A 504 14.57 -21.61 -5.43
CA GLN A 504 15.27 -22.39 -6.44
C GLN A 504 14.40 -22.57 -7.68
N GLY A 505 14.95 -22.22 -8.85
CA GLY A 505 14.26 -22.32 -10.13
C GLY A 505 13.37 -21.12 -10.47
N LEU A 506 13.29 -20.09 -9.61
CA LEU A 506 12.62 -18.84 -9.93
C LEU A 506 13.58 -17.91 -10.68
N GLU A 507 13.33 -17.72 -11.98
CA GLU A 507 14.15 -16.87 -12.83
C GLU A 507 13.77 -15.38 -12.69
N PRO A 508 14.75 -14.45 -12.79
CA PRO A 508 14.49 -13.02 -12.87
C PRO A 508 13.62 -12.60 -14.05
N MET A 509 12.75 -11.61 -13.86
CA MET A 509 11.96 -11.01 -14.94
C MET A 509 12.67 -9.79 -15.57
N PRO A 510 12.40 -9.48 -16.86
CA PRO A 510 12.91 -8.29 -17.51
C PRO A 510 12.47 -6.99 -16.82
N VAL A 511 13.34 -5.98 -16.86
CA VAL A 511 13.05 -4.63 -16.36
C VAL A 511 12.81 -3.65 -17.51
N LYS A 512 12.19 -2.50 -17.20
CA LYS A 512 11.94 -1.43 -18.16
C LYS A 512 13.27 -0.92 -18.76
N GLN A 513 13.38 -0.94 -20.08
CA GLN A 513 14.58 -0.47 -20.78
C GLN A 513 14.45 1.00 -21.17
N ARG A 514 15.57 1.72 -21.19
CA ARG A 514 15.62 3.09 -21.72
C ARG A 514 15.29 3.04 -23.22
N PRO A 515 14.36 3.87 -23.73
CA PRO A 515 14.11 3.98 -25.16
C PRO A 515 15.39 4.34 -25.91
N GLU A 516 15.65 3.72 -27.05
CA GLU A 516 16.78 4.11 -27.91
C GLU A 516 16.62 5.59 -28.32
N ALA A 517 17.71 6.36 -28.22
CA ALA A 517 17.69 7.74 -28.71
C ALA A 517 17.32 7.73 -30.20
N PRO A 518 16.41 8.60 -30.68
CA PRO A 518 16.10 8.65 -32.09
C PRO A 518 17.41 8.88 -32.85
N ALA A 519 17.72 7.98 -33.79
CA ALA A 519 18.91 8.08 -34.63
C ALA A 519 18.98 9.50 -35.19
N GLU A 520 20.06 10.22 -34.89
CA GLU A 520 20.29 11.55 -35.44
C GLU A 520 20.11 11.43 -36.95
N ALA A 521 19.06 12.07 -37.48
CA ALA A 521 18.89 12.22 -38.90
C ALA A 521 20.11 13.01 -39.37
N VAL A 522 21.10 12.29 -39.89
CA VAL A 522 22.28 12.85 -40.55
C VAL A 522 21.74 13.74 -41.67
N GLN A 523 21.64 15.04 -41.41
CA GLN A 523 21.36 16.04 -42.42
C GLN A 523 22.53 15.99 -43.40
N LYS A 524 22.28 15.40 -44.57
CA LYS A 524 23.16 15.46 -45.73
C LYS A 524 22.94 16.73 -46.51
#